data_AF-A0A511ZHP7-F1
#
_entry.id   AF-A0A511ZHP7-F1
#
_cell.length_a   1.000
_cell.length_b   1.000
_cell.length_c   1.000
_cell.angle_alpha   90.00
_cell.angle_beta   90.00
_cell.angle_gamma   90.00
#
_symmetry.space_group_name_H-M   'P 1'
#
loop_
_entity.id
_entity.type
_entity.pdbx_description
1 polymer ?
#
loop_
_entity_poly.entity_id
_entity_poly.type
_entity_poly.pdbx_seq_one_letter_code
_entity_poly.pdbx_strand_id
1 'polypeptide(L)'
;MNNYTFTEQSSKNVERDGEQIRLVTFRGSGPRDGIDNEYLNVDGRIDIPLMDYFKAGMENRIPVLIKDKVIEQLTAREQELEGKEENAE
;
A
#
# COMPACT_ATOMS: atom_id res chain seq x y z
N MET A 1 11.51 -1.82 7.13
CA MET A 1 10.20 -1.11 7.20
C MET A 1 9.21 -1.76 8.20
N ASN A 2 9.64 -2.19 9.39
CA ASN A 2 8.88 -3.25 10.09
C ASN A 2 7.84 -2.82 11.14
N ASN A 3 7.65 -1.52 11.42
CA ASN A 3 6.74 -1.08 12.50
C ASN A 3 5.57 -0.18 12.04
N TYR A 4 5.27 -0.13 10.74
CA TYR A 4 4.12 0.64 10.26
C TYR A 4 2.82 -0.15 10.42
N THR A 5 1.84 0.46 11.07
CA THR A 5 0.44 0.03 11.07
C THR A 5 -0.30 0.76 9.95
N PHE A 6 -1.14 0.05 9.21
CA PHE A 6 -1.87 0.62 8.07
C PHE A 6 -3.36 0.64 8.37
N THR A 7 -4.00 1.78 8.13
CA THR A 7 -5.44 1.98 8.36
C THR A 7 -6.09 2.59 7.13
N GLU A 8 -7.20 2.00 6.69
CA GLU A 8 -8.04 2.57 5.66
C GLU A 8 -8.68 3.89 6.13
N GLN A 9 -8.60 4.92 5.30
CA GLN A 9 -9.24 6.21 5.54
C GLN A 9 -10.55 6.35 4.75
N SER A 10 -10.55 5.88 3.51
CA SER A 10 -11.72 5.87 2.65
C SER A 10 -11.53 4.90 1.49
N SER A 11 -12.64 4.42 0.94
CA SER A 11 -12.60 3.64 -0.29
C SER A 11 -13.82 3.85 -1.18
N LYS A 12 -13.63 3.65 -2.49
CA LYS A 12 -14.68 3.74 -3.50
C LYS A 12 -14.47 2.71 -4.61
N ASN A 13 -15.57 2.27 -5.22
CA ASN A 13 -15.49 1.43 -6.41
C ASN A 13 -15.24 2.31 -7.63
N VAL A 14 -14.35 1.87 -8.51
CA VAL A 14 -14.15 2.44 -9.83
C VAL A 14 -13.95 1.32 -10.85
N GLU A 15 -14.21 1.61 -12.10
CA GLU A 15 -13.89 0.72 -13.21
C GLU A 15 -12.61 1.22 -13.87
N ARG A 16 -11.66 0.31 -14.11
CA ARG A 16 -10.42 0.61 -14.86
C ARG A 16 -10.14 -0.55 -15.80
N ASP A 17 -9.95 -0.26 -17.08
CA ASP A 17 -9.64 -1.26 -18.11
C ASP A 17 -10.63 -2.45 -18.15
N GLY A 18 -11.90 -2.20 -17.85
CA GLY A 18 -12.96 -3.22 -17.79
C GLY A 18 -13.00 -4.04 -16.50
N GLU A 19 -12.09 -3.80 -15.55
CA GLU A 19 -12.06 -4.44 -14.24
C GLU A 19 -12.67 -3.56 -13.14
N GLN A 20 -13.43 -4.19 -12.25
CA GLN A 20 -13.96 -3.55 -11.05
C GLN A 20 -12.88 -3.53 -9.97
N ILE A 21 -12.42 -2.34 -9.63
CA ILE A 21 -11.39 -2.13 -8.61
C ILE A 21 -11.96 -1.33 -7.43
N ARG A 22 -11.54 -1.71 -6.22
CA ARG A 22 -11.70 -0.91 -5.02
C ARG A 22 -10.48 -0.01 -4.89
N LEU A 23 -10.74 1.29 -4.97
CA LEU A 23 -9.75 2.28 -4.67
C LEU A 23 -9.71 2.55 -3.18
N VAL A 24 -8.55 2.35 -2.55
CA VAL A 24 -8.37 2.51 -1.10
C VAL A 24 -7.36 3.61 -0.81
N THR A 25 -7.80 4.61 -0.05
CA THR A 25 -6.92 5.62 0.56
C THR A 25 -6.55 5.14 1.95
N PHE A 26 -5.27 5.15 2.29
CA PHE A 26 -4.77 4.64 3.56
C PHE A 26 -3.83 5.63 4.25
N ARG A 27 -3.64 5.41 5.55
CA ARG A 27 -2.58 5.99 6.35
C ARG A 27 -1.73 4.88 6.96
N GLY A 28 -0.42 4.92 6.72
CA GLY A 28 0.58 4.16 7.44
C GLY A 28 1.13 5.00 8.58
N SER A 29 1.20 4.46 9.79
CA SER A 29 1.79 5.13 10.96
C SER A 29 2.83 4.24 11.60
N GLY A 30 4.05 4.74 11.78
CA GLY A 30 5.14 3.99 12.38
C GLY A 30 6.08 4.89 13.18
N PRO A 31 6.85 4.33 14.11
CA PRO A 31 7.88 5.09 14.81
C PRO A 31 8.93 5.57 13.81
N ARG A 32 9.42 6.78 14.02
CA ARG A 32 10.56 7.32 13.29
C ARG A 32 11.84 6.68 13.84
N ASP A 33 12.65 6.10 12.96
CA ASP A 33 13.90 5.46 13.36
C ASP A 33 14.78 6.44 14.15
N GLY A 34 15.17 6.04 15.37
CA GLY A 34 16.08 6.80 16.23
C GLY A 34 15.45 7.85 17.15
N ILE A 35 14.13 8.05 17.14
CA ILE A 35 13.44 8.97 18.06
C ILE A 35 12.22 8.30 18.69
N ASP A 36 12.38 7.83 19.92
CA ASP A 36 11.27 7.36 20.74
C ASP A 36 10.32 8.55 20.99
N ASN A 37 9.07 8.43 20.53
CA ASN A 37 7.96 9.41 20.56
C ASN A 37 7.69 10.23 19.28
N GLU A 38 8.44 10.06 18.19
CA GLU A 38 8.03 10.61 16.89
C GLU A 38 7.40 9.53 16.01
N TYR A 39 6.19 9.80 15.50
CA TYR A 39 5.50 8.95 14.55
C TYR A 39 5.53 9.58 13.16
N LEU A 40 5.95 8.81 12.16
CA LEU A 40 5.80 9.19 10.77
C LEU A 40 4.45 8.70 10.26
N ASN A 41 3.68 9.60 9.67
CA ASN A 41 2.46 9.28 8.95
C ASN A 41 2.75 9.32 7.44
N VAL A 42 2.37 8.25 6.75
CA VAL A 42 2.46 8.12 5.30
C VAL A 42 1.04 7.95 4.77
N ASP A 43 0.53 8.97 4.11
CA ASP A 43 -0.77 8.90 3.42
C ASP A 43 -0.56 8.44 1.98
N GLY A 44 -1.44 7.56 1.51
CA GLY A 44 -1.30 7.00 0.17
C GLY A 44 -2.60 6.43 -0.37
N ARG A 45 -2.52 5.93 -1.60
CA ARG A 45 -3.65 5.37 -2.33
C ARG A 45 -3.19 4.15 -3.12
N ILE A 46 -3.95 3.07 -3.01
CA ILE A 46 -3.72 1.82 -3.74
C ILE A 46 -4.98 1.39 -4.50
N ASP A 47 -4.77 0.67 -5.58
CA ASP A 47 -5.80 0.00 -6.35
C ASP A 47 -5.83 -1.48 -5.96
N ILE A 48 -7.00 -2.00 -5.62
CA ILE A 48 -7.19 -3.40 -5.22
C ILE A 48 -8.32 -3.98 -6.06
N PRO A 49 -8.17 -5.18 -6.65
CA PRO A 49 -9.31 -5.87 -7.28
C PRO A 49 -10.48 -5.97 -6.29
N LEU A 50 -11.70 -5.66 -6.75
CA LEU A 50 -12.86 -5.56 -5.86
C LEU A 50 -13.11 -6.88 -5.08
N MET A 51 -12.85 -8.01 -5.74
CA MET A 51 -13.00 -9.33 -5.13
C MET A 51 -11.99 -9.59 -4.01
N ASP A 52 -10.75 -9.13 -4.16
CA ASP A 52 -9.70 -9.32 -3.14
C ASP A 52 -9.97 -8.45 -1.93
N TYR A 53 -10.42 -7.21 -2.15
CA TYR A 53 -10.87 -6.33 -1.08
C TYR A 53 -12.04 -6.96 -0.30
N PHE A 54 -13.03 -7.52 -1.00
CA PHE A 54 -14.18 -8.16 -0.38
C PHE A 54 -13.78 -9.37 0.48
N LYS A 55 -12.94 -10.26 -0.04
CA LYS A 55 -12.40 -11.40 0.71
C LYS A 55 -11.64 -10.96 1.96
N ALA A 56 -10.76 -9.97 1.85
CA ALA A 56 -10.04 -9.44 2.99
C ALA A 56 -10.96 -8.80 4.03
N GLY A 57 -12.06 -8.18 3.62
CA GLY A 57 -13.11 -7.68 4.52
C GLY A 57 -13.78 -8.81 5.31
N MET A 58 -14.13 -9.91 4.65
CA MET A 58 -14.71 -11.09 5.31
C MET A 58 -13.76 -11.72 6.34
N GLU A 59 -12.46 -11.72 6.03
CA GLU A 59 -11.43 -12.30 6.90
C GLU A 59 -10.92 -11.32 7.98
N ASN A 60 -11.43 -10.08 8.00
CA ASN A 60 -10.92 -9.00 8.86
C ASN A 60 -9.41 -8.73 8.67
N ARG A 61 -8.95 -8.80 7.42
CA ARG A 61 -7.54 -8.68 6.99
C ARG A 61 -7.25 -7.47 6.11
N ILE A 62 -8.17 -6.50 5.98
CA ILE A 62 -7.96 -5.29 5.18
C ILE A 62 -6.64 -4.57 5.52
N PRO A 63 -6.25 -4.34 6.79
CA PRO A 63 -4.97 -3.70 7.12
C PRO A 63 -3.75 -4.44 6.57
N VAL A 64 -3.80 -5.77 6.58
CA VAL A 64 -2.71 -6.63 6.06
C VAL A 64 -2.65 -6.52 4.55
N LEU A 65 -3.80 -6.59 3.87
CA LEU A 65 -3.87 -6.43 2.41
C LEU A 65 -3.32 -5.07 1.96
N ILE A 66 -3.65 -3.99 2.68
CA ILE A 66 -3.11 -2.65 2.38
C ILE A 66 -1.58 -2.66 2.52
N LYS A 67 -1.06 -3.21 3.62
CA LYS A 67 0.38 -3.31 3.86
C LYS A 67 1.08 -4.07 2.72
N ASP A 68 0.55 -5.22 2.35
CA ASP A 68 1.14 -6.08 1.31
C ASP A 68 1.18 -5.34 -0.04
N LYS A 69 0.09 -4.65 -0.41
CA LYS A 69 0.02 -3.86 -1.64
C LYS A 69 0.96 -2.65 -1.64
N VAL A 70 1.14 -2.00 -0.50
CA VAL A 70 2.11 -0.89 -0.37
C VAL A 70 3.53 -1.40 -0.56
N ILE A 71 3.87 -2.54 0.07
CA ILE A 71 5.20 -3.16 -0.11
C ILE A 71 5.42 -3.54 -1.57
N GLU A 72 4.45 -4.20 -2.20
CA GLU A 72 4.52 -4.59 -3.61
C GLU A 72 4.81 -3.40 -4.53
N GLN A 73 4.11 -2.27 -4.35
CA GLN A 73 4.34 -1.06 -5.15
C GLN A 73 5.71 -0.43 -4.91
N LEU A 74 6.19 -0.43 -3.66
CA LEU A 74 7.51 0.12 -3.33
C LEU A 74 8.63 -0.75 -3.90
N THR A 75 8.55 -2.08 -3.75
CA THR A 75 9.53 -3.02 -4.30
C THR A 75 9.53 -3.00 -5.83
N ALA A 76 8.36 -2.95 -6.48
CA ALA A 76 8.29 -2.83 -7.94
C ALA A 76 8.99 -1.55 -8.44
N ARG A 77 8.79 -0.44 -7.72
CA ARG A 77 9.42 0.83 -8.04
C ARG A 77 10.94 0.82 -7.81
N GLU A 78 11.42 0.13 -6.78
CA GLU A 78 12.86 -0.05 -6.52
C GLU A 78 13.52 -0.83 -7.66
N GLN A 79 12.93 -1.93 -8.11
CA GLN A 79 13.46 -2.74 -9.23
C GLN A 79 13.48 -1.97 -10.57
N GLU A 80 12.48 -1.12 -10.83
CA GLU A 80 12.47 -0.24 -12.00
C GLU A 80 13.57 0.82 -11.96
N LEU A 81 13.99 1.27 -10.77
CA LEU A 81 15.07 2.23 -10.61
C LEU A 81 16.44 1.57 -10.75
N GLU A 82 16.65 0.41 -10.11
CA GLU A 82 17.88 -0.37 -10.24
C GLU A 82 18.14 -0.80 -11.70
N GLY A 83 17.12 -1.30 -12.40
CA GLY A 83 17.26 -1.69 -13.82
C GLY A 83 17.51 -0.53 -14.79
N LYS A 84 17.23 0.73 -14.39
CA LYS A 84 17.57 1.93 -15.17
C LYS A 84 19.00 2.39 -14.93
N GLU A 85 19.53 2.18 -13.73
CA GLU A 85 20.92 2.51 -13.41
C GLU A 85 21.91 1.51 -14.06
N GLU A 86 21.56 0.23 -14.15
CA GLU A 86 22.39 -0.78 -14.86
C GLU A 86 22.42 -0.62 -16.39
N ASN A 87 21.37 -0.05 -17.01
CA ASN A 87 21.33 0.19 -18.45
C ASN A 87 21.94 1.55 -18.87
N ALA A 88 22.50 2.30 -17.91
CA ALA A 88 23.15 3.59 -18.16
C ALA A 88 24.69 3.50 -18.18
N GLU A 89 25.28 2.31 -18.02
CA GLU A 89 26.72 2.02 -18.18
C GLU A 89 27.09 1.43 -19.54
#